data_AF-A0A849YW83-F1
#
_entry.id   AF-A0A849YW83-F1
#
_cell.length_a   1.000
_cell.length_b   1.000
_cell.length_c   1.000
_cell.angle_alpha   90.00
_cell.angle_beta   90.00
_cell.angle_gamma   90.00
#
_symmetry.space_group_name_H-M   'P 1'
#
loop_
_entity.id
_entity.type
_entity.pdbx_description
1 polymer ?
#
loop_
_entity_poly.entity_id
_entity_poly.type
_entity_poly.pdbx_seq_one_letter_code
_entity_poly.pdbx_strand_id
1 'polypeptide(L)'
;MSVREASLLLAVALVPLGCSAGGQIRASIGTYEAGNYNRAAHHCSEVADVEDELNEKAHVRYLVYCGLTSYRLGHRAEAQKLLTLGSQEYQQGRSRWLKPAIVDEMMKALDDLEGRAPPVPQSSTTVVSGGPDDEVETQEDPEKL
;
A
#
# COMPACT_ATOMS: atom_id res chain seq x y z
N MET A 1 -52.72 -48.71 -6.65
CA MET A 1 -51.65 -48.51 -7.65
C MET A 1 -51.92 -47.15 -8.27
N SER A 2 -51.10 -46.09 -8.23
CA SER A 2 -49.66 -45.95 -8.08
C SER A 2 -49.32 -44.64 -7.35
N VAL A 3 -48.26 -44.70 -6.55
CA VAL A 3 -47.47 -43.62 -5.97
C VAL A 3 -46.51 -43.02 -7.01
N ARG A 4 -46.32 -41.69 -7.06
CA ARG A 4 -45.10 -40.96 -7.55
C ARG A 4 -45.12 -39.53 -6.98
N GLU A 5 -44.38 -39.23 -5.90
CA GLU A 5 -43.00 -38.71 -5.88
C GLU A 5 -42.88 -37.32 -6.53
N ALA A 6 -42.82 -36.24 -5.74
CA ALA A 6 -41.62 -35.66 -5.10
C ALA A 6 -40.76 -34.83 -6.07
N SER A 7 -40.76 -33.51 -5.92
CA SER A 7 -39.67 -32.62 -6.35
C SER A 7 -39.69 -31.38 -5.48
N LEU A 8 -39.01 -31.52 -4.34
CA LEU A 8 -38.69 -30.47 -3.40
C LEU A 8 -37.55 -29.65 -4.02
N LEU A 9 -37.87 -28.53 -4.69
CA LEU A 9 -36.87 -27.59 -5.19
C LEU A 9 -36.27 -26.83 -4.01
N LEU A 10 -35.16 -27.37 -3.49
CA LEU A 10 -34.35 -26.74 -2.46
C LEU A 10 -33.57 -25.57 -3.08
N ALA A 11 -34.11 -24.36 -2.93
CA ALA A 11 -33.42 -23.12 -3.28
C ALA A 11 -32.28 -22.88 -2.28
N VAL A 12 -31.06 -23.26 -2.64
CA VAL A 12 -29.85 -22.90 -1.90
C VAL A 12 -29.60 -21.41 -2.10
N ALA A 13 -30.14 -20.59 -1.20
CA ALA A 13 -29.77 -19.19 -1.09
C ALA A 13 -28.34 -19.12 -0.56
N LEU A 14 -27.36 -19.02 -1.46
CA LEU A 14 -26.02 -18.57 -1.10
C LEU A 14 -26.15 -17.12 -0.60
N VAL A 15 -26.15 -16.94 0.72
CA VAL A 15 -25.91 -15.64 1.34
C VAL A 15 -24.40 -15.41 1.20
N PRO A 16 -23.93 -14.47 0.34
CA PRO A 16 -22.53 -14.10 0.39
C PRO A 16 -22.29 -13.53 1.78
N LEU A 17 -21.41 -14.15 2.54
CA LEU A 17 -20.82 -13.59 3.75
C LEU A 17 -19.97 -12.40 3.31
N GLY A 18 -20.62 -11.29 2.97
CA GLY A 18 -19.97 -10.05 2.62
C GLY A 18 -19.24 -9.52 3.84
N CYS A 19 -17.93 -9.70 3.88
CA CYS A 19 -17.06 -8.87 4.69
C CYS A 19 -17.40 -7.42 4.35
N SER A 20 -18.03 -6.71 5.27
CA SER A 20 -18.45 -5.33 5.03
C SER A 20 -17.23 -4.47 4.70
N ALA A 21 -17.40 -3.50 3.79
CA ALA A 21 -16.35 -2.57 3.36
C ALA A 21 -15.61 -1.93 4.56
N GLY A 22 -16.34 -1.67 5.66
CA GLY A 22 -15.74 -1.15 6.90
C GLY A 22 -14.76 -2.11 7.60
N GLY A 23 -14.90 -3.42 7.42
CA GLY A 23 -13.95 -4.42 7.91
C GLY A 23 -12.64 -4.40 7.13
N GLN A 24 -12.72 -4.25 5.81
CA GLN A 24 -11.55 -4.16 4.93
C GLN A 24 -10.75 -2.88 5.18
N ILE A 25 -11.41 -1.73 5.44
CA ILE A 25 -10.73 -0.49 5.84
C ILE A 25 -10.00 -0.65 7.18
N ARG A 26 -10.56 -1.38 8.14
CA ARG A 26 -9.82 -1.66 9.39
C ARG A 26 -8.60 -2.53 9.13
N ALA A 27 -8.72 -3.49 8.20
CA ALA A 27 -7.60 -4.33 7.81
C ALA A 27 -6.49 -3.52 7.14
N SER A 28 -6.82 -2.64 6.18
CA SER A 28 -5.82 -1.77 5.52
C SER A 28 -5.13 -0.84 6.51
N ILE A 29 -5.86 -0.24 7.46
CA ILE A 29 -5.29 0.58 8.54
C ILE A 29 -4.31 -0.25 9.37
N GLY A 30 -4.72 -1.44 9.81
CA GLY A 30 -3.89 -2.29 10.67
C GLY A 30 -2.60 -2.75 9.98
N THR A 31 -2.66 -3.09 8.70
CA THR A 31 -1.47 -3.52 7.94
C THR A 31 -0.56 -2.35 7.58
N TYR A 32 -1.13 -1.17 7.29
CA TYR A 32 -0.36 0.05 7.08
C TYR A 32 0.39 0.46 8.36
N GLU A 33 -0.28 0.48 9.51
CA GLU A 33 0.34 0.83 10.79
C GLU A 33 1.41 -0.19 11.21
N ALA A 34 1.32 -1.43 10.73
CA ALA A 34 2.34 -2.45 10.89
C ALA A 34 3.51 -2.34 9.88
N GLY A 35 3.50 -1.36 8.98
CA GLY A 35 4.52 -1.16 7.95
C GLY A 35 4.42 -2.12 6.76
N ASN A 36 3.36 -2.94 6.67
CA ASN A 36 3.15 -3.87 5.57
C ASN A 36 2.33 -3.22 4.45
N TYR A 37 2.98 -2.33 3.70
CA TYR A 37 2.33 -1.51 2.67
C TYR A 37 1.79 -2.33 1.50
N ASN A 38 2.46 -3.40 1.08
CA ASN A 38 1.94 -4.29 0.03
C ASN A 38 0.61 -4.93 0.42
N ARG A 39 0.50 -5.40 1.67
CA ARG A 39 -0.76 -5.98 2.17
C ARG A 39 -1.84 -4.91 2.38
N ALA A 40 -1.45 -3.72 2.83
CA ALA A 40 -2.37 -2.58 2.91
C ALA A 40 -2.95 -2.22 1.53
N ALA A 41 -2.12 -2.22 0.48
CA ALA A 41 -2.56 -1.93 -0.88
C ALA A 41 -3.59 -2.95 -1.40
N HIS A 42 -3.40 -4.23 -1.10
CA HIS A 42 -4.40 -5.26 -1.43
C HIS A 42 -5.77 -4.97 -0.79
N HIS A 43 -5.79 -4.61 0.51
CA HIS A 43 -7.04 -4.25 1.16
C HIS A 43 -7.63 -2.94 0.62
N CYS A 44 -6.80 -2.01 0.15
CA CYS A 44 -7.26 -0.79 -0.51
C CYS A 44 -7.96 -1.11 -1.85
N SER A 45 -7.42 -2.02 -2.65
CA SER A 45 -8.08 -2.43 -3.90
C SER A 45 -9.42 -3.11 -3.68
N GLU A 46 -9.56 -3.91 -2.61
CA GLU A 46 -10.85 -4.55 -2.28
C GLU A 46 -11.94 -3.52 -1.91
N VAL A 47 -11.55 -2.39 -1.32
CA VAL A 47 -12.50 -1.34 -0.92
C VAL A 47 -12.80 -0.38 -2.07
N ALA A 48 -11.89 -0.21 -3.02
CA ALA A 48 -12.09 0.71 -4.16
C ALA A 48 -13.38 0.39 -4.95
N ASP A 49 -13.77 -0.88 -5.03
CA ASP A 49 -14.99 -1.32 -5.72
C ASP A 49 -16.30 -0.92 -5.00
N VAL A 50 -16.22 -0.60 -3.71
CA VAL A 50 -17.36 -0.28 -2.82
C VAL A 50 -17.17 1.05 -2.10
N GLU A 51 -16.31 1.92 -2.64
CA GLU A 51 -15.95 3.22 -2.07
C GLU A 51 -17.19 4.09 -1.82
N ASP A 52 -18.11 4.11 -2.78
CA ASP A 52 -19.34 4.92 -2.74
C ASP A 52 -20.33 4.48 -1.64
N GLU A 53 -20.15 3.29 -1.07
CA GLU A 53 -20.98 2.77 0.02
C GLU A 53 -20.42 3.13 1.42
N LEU A 54 -19.24 3.74 1.48
CA LEU A 54 -18.61 4.13 2.74
C LEU A 54 -19.32 5.35 3.35
N ASN A 55 -19.48 5.32 4.67
CA ASN A 55 -19.82 6.55 5.40
C ASN A 55 -18.64 7.52 5.37
N GLU A 56 -18.91 8.82 5.53
CA GLU A 56 -17.92 9.92 5.51
C GLU A 56 -16.64 9.61 6.30
N LYS A 57 -16.77 9.10 7.52
CA LYS A 57 -15.62 8.78 8.37
C LYS A 57 -14.78 7.63 7.79
N ALA A 58 -15.42 6.60 7.25
CA ALA A 58 -14.74 5.47 6.63
C ALA A 58 -14.10 5.87 5.31
N HIS A 59 -14.76 6.74 4.54
CA HIS A 59 -14.26 7.27 3.28
C HIS A 59 -13.01 8.15 3.47
N VAL A 60 -13.04 9.10 4.41
CA VAL A 60 -11.83 9.87 4.79
C VAL A 60 -10.67 8.96 5.20
N ARG A 61 -10.96 7.88 5.96
CA ARG A 61 -9.92 6.92 6.36
C ARG A 61 -9.38 6.13 5.18
N TYR A 62 -10.26 5.70 4.27
CA TYR A 62 -9.87 5.05 3.03
C TYR A 62 -8.92 5.95 2.24
N LEU A 63 -9.33 7.18 1.94
CA LEU A 63 -8.56 8.15 1.16
C LEU A 63 -7.18 8.39 1.77
N VAL A 64 -7.12 8.62 3.08
CA VAL A 64 -5.85 8.92 3.74
C VAL A 64 -4.95 7.70 3.87
N TYR A 65 -5.43 6.56 4.36
CA TYR A 65 -4.57 5.39 4.54
C TYR A 65 -4.17 4.74 3.21
N CYS A 66 -5.08 4.69 2.23
CA CYS A 66 -4.74 4.17 0.91
C CYS A 66 -3.85 5.15 0.14
N GLY A 67 -4.08 6.46 0.25
CA GLY A 67 -3.18 7.47 -0.29
C GLY A 67 -1.77 7.39 0.30
N LEU A 68 -1.64 7.24 1.63
CA LEU A 68 -0.36 7.07 2.29
C LEU A 68 0.30 5.73 1.93
N THR A 69 -0.49 4.67 1.75
CA THR A 69 0.02 3.38 1.26
C THR A 69 0.61 3.53 -0.14
N SER A 70 -0.13 4.16 -1.07
CA SER A 70 0.35 4.45 -2.42
C SER A 70 1.60 5.35 -2.39
N TYR A 71 1.69 6.31 -1.47
CA TYR A 71 2.88 7.14 -1.28
C TYR A 71 4.10 6.29 -0.90
N ARG A 72 3.94 5.39 0.08
CA ARG A 72 5.01 4.50 0.56
C ARG A 72 5.48 3.50 -0.51
N LEU A 73 4.60 3.11 -1.41
CA LEU A 73 4.93 2.24 -2.55
C LEU A 73 5.47 3.00 -3.77
N GLY A 74 5.52 4.33 -3.73
CA GLY A 74 6.04 5.16 -4.82
C GLY A 74 5.02 5.49 -5.92
N HIS A 75 3.74 5.14 -5.74
CA HIS A 75 2.66 5.47 -6.66
C HIS A 75 2.22 6.93 -6.48
N ARG A 76 3.09 7.88 -6.87
CA ARG A 76 2.92 9.32 -6.55
C ARG A 76 1.63 9.94 -7.05
N ALA A 77 1.19 9.61 -8.28
CA ALA A 77 -0.02 10.20 -8.86
C ALA A 77 -1.30 9.77 -8.12
N GLU A 78 -1.39 8.48 -7.80
CA GLU A 78 -2.50 7.94 -7.01
C GLU A 78 -2.49 8.48 -5.59
N ALA A 79 -1.30 8.49 -4.96
CA ALA A 79 -1.12 9.07 -3.63
C ALA A 79 -1.57 10.53 -3.58
N GLN A 80 -1.16 11.34 -4.55
CA GLN A 80 -1.56 12.75 -4.63
C GLN A 80 -3.07 12.89 -4.74
N LYS A 81 -3.70 12.16 -5.67
CA LYS A 81 -5.16 12.19 -5.84
C LYS A 81 -5.89 11.86 -4.53
N LEU A 82 -5.55 10.74 -3.91
CA LEU A 82 -6.22 10.25 -2.70
C LEU A 82 -5.97 11.16 -1.49
N LEU A 83 -4.73 11.60 -1.28
CA LEU A 83 -4.38 12.44 -0.13
C LEU A 83 -4.96 13.85 -0.25
N THR A 84 -4.99 14.43 -1.45
CA THR A 84 -5.61 15.75 -1.67
C THR A 84 -7.09 15.69 -1.32
N LEU A 85 -7.83 14.69 -1.85
CA LEU A 85 -9.25 14.52 -1.54
C LEU A 85 -9.47 14.23 -0.05
N GLY A 86 -8.69 13.30 0.51
CA GLY A 86 -8.77 12.94 1.92
C GLY A 86 -8.49 14.12 2.86
N SER A 87 -7.55 15.00 2.51
CA SER A 87 -7.26 16.22 3.27
C SER A 87 -8.41 17.23 3.22
N GLN A 88 -9.03 17.39 2.05
CA GLN A 88 -10.16 18.29 1.84
C GLN A 88 -11.38 17.83 2.66
N GLU A 89 -11.69 16.55 2.62
CA GLU A 89 -12.81 15.98 3.37
C GLU A 89 -12.53 15.95 4.88
N TYR A 90 -11.29 15.67 5.29
CA TYR A 90 -10.91 15.71 6.71
C TYR A 90 -11.11 17.11 7.31
N GLN A 91 -10.80 18.17 6.57
CA GLN A 91 -11.01 19.56 7.02
C GLN A 91 -12.49 19.93 7.18
N GLN A 92 -13.38 19.35 6.36
CA GLN A 92 -14.83 19.52 6.47
C GLN A 92 -15.43 18.66 7.59
N GLY A 93 -14.76 17.55 7.91
CA GLY A 93 -15.18 16.57 8.89
C GLY A 93 -14.86 16.93 10.34
N ARG A 94 -14.78 15.90 11.19
CA ARG A 94 -14.41 16.05 12.61
C ARG A 94 -12.93 15.73 12.82
N SER A 95 -12.25 16.57 13.60
CA SER A 95 -10.83 16.44 13.98
C SER A 95 -10.43 15.15 14.73
N ARG A 96 -11.37 14.24 15.01
CA ARG A 96 -11.13 12.96 15.73
C ARG A 96 -11.25 11.72 14.83
N TRP A 97 -11.38 11.90 13.51
CA TRP A 97 -11.52 10.77 12.59
C TRP A 97 -10.20 10.05 12.30
N LEU A 98 -9.10 10.82 12.30
CA LEU A 98 -7.73 10.37 12.11
C LEU A 98 -6.93 10.56 13.40
N LYS A 99 -5.87 9.77 13.56
CA LYS A 99 -4.89 9.97 14.63
C LYS A 99 -4.04 11.21 14.27
N PRO A 100 -3.63 12.05 15.24
CA PRO A 100 -2.80 13.23 14.95
C PRO A 100 -1.56 12.91 14.11
N ALA A 101 -0.81 11.85 14.47
CA ALA A 101 0.37 11.43 13.72
C ALA A 101 0.09 11.08 12.23
N ILE A 102 -1.10 10.57 11.92
CA ILE A 102 -1.51 10.26 10.54
C ILE A 102 -1.86 11.52 9.78
N VAL A 103 -2.43 12.53 10.46
CA VAL A 103 -2.66 13.85 9.88
C VAL A 103 -1.32 14.50 9.54
N ASP A 104 -0.35 14.47 10.47
CA ASP A 104 0.99 15.00 10.24
C ASP A 104 1.69 14.30 9.06
N GLU A 105 1.58 12.96 8.99
CA GLU A 105 2.13 12.19 7.88
C GLU A 105 1.45 12.50 6.54
N MET A 106 0.12 12.66 6.52
CA MET A 106 -0.63 13.09 5.33
C MET A 106 -0.17 14.46 4.84
N MET A 107 -0.07 15.44 5.73
CA MET A 107 0.34 16.80 5.36
C MET A 107 1.78 16.81 4.85
N LYS A 108 2.68 16.06 5.48
CA LYS A 108 4.06 15.90 5.00
C LYS A 108 4.12 15.22 3.63
N ALA A 109 3.36 14.15 3.42
CA ALA A 109 3.33 13.46 2.14
C ALA A 109 2.79 14.37 1.02
N LEU A 110 1.79 15.21 1.31
CA LEU A 110 1.29 16.21 0.37
C LEU A 110 2.36 17.25 0.02
N ASP A 111 3.06 17.80 1.01
CA ASP A 111 4.18 18.73 0.78
C ASP A 111 5.30 18.09 -0.07
N ASP A 112 5.68 16.84 0.25
CA ASP A 112 6.67 16.07 -0.53
C ASP A 112 6.19 15.80 -1.98
N LEU A 113 4.89 15.66 -2.20
CA LEU A 113 4.28 15.40 -3.51
C LEU A 113 4.17 16.69 -4.35
N GLU A 114 3.83 17.81 -3.71
CA GLU A 114 3.76 19.15 -4.33
C GLU A 114 5.16 19.70 -4.64
N GLY A 115 6.14 19.43 -3.78
CA GLY A 115 7.53 19.85 -3.93
C GLY A 115 8.36 19.10 -4.99
N ARG A 116 7.76 18.13 -5.70
CA ARG A 116 8.35 17.39 -6.84
C ARG A 116 9.76 16.82 -6.58
N ALA A 117 9.77 15.72 -5.82
CA ALA A 117 10.79 14.68 -5.63
C ALA A 117 12.00 15.01 -4.72
N PRO A 118 12.21 14.28 -3.60
CA PRO A 118 13.57 14.13 -3.07
C PRO A 118 14.42 13.40 -4.12
N PRO A 119 15.72 13.72 -4.25
CA PRO A 119 16.62 12.99 -5.14
C PRO A 119 16.52 11.50 -4.80
N VAL A 120 16.31 10.68 -5.83
CA VAL A 120 16.49 9.23 -5.73
C VAL A 120 17.83 9.01 -5.04
N PRO A 121 17.91 8.26 -3.92
CA PRO A 121 19.20 7.90 -3.36
C PRO A 121 19.95 7.19 -4.48
N GLN A 122 20.97 7.85 -5.02
CA GLN A 122 21.89 7.23 -5.95
C GLN A 122 22.54 6.12 -5.14
N SER A 123 22.03 4.90 -5.28
CA SER A 123 22.76 3.70 -4.94
C SER A 123 24.16 3.93 -5.48
N SER A 124 25.13 4.01 -4.58
CA SER A 124 26.54 4.10 -4.93
C SER A 124 26.90 2.79 -5.59
N THR A 125 26.52 2.62 -6.86
CA THR A 125 27.09 1.62 -7.74
C THR A 125 28.48 2.15 -8.03
N THR A 126 29.38 1.81 -7.13
CA THR A 126 30.82 1.77 -7.32
C THR A 126 31.09 1.36 -8.76
N VAL A 127 31.56 2.33 -9.55
CA VAL A 127 32.22 2.07 -10.82
C VAL A 127 33.50 1.34 -10.45
N VAL A 128 33.44 0.01 -10.34
CA VAL A 128 34.64 -0.82 -10.43
C VAL A 128 34.90 -0.98 -11.93
N SER A 129 35.54 0.04 -12.51
CA SER A 129 36.28 -0.12 -13.76
C SER A 129 37.50 -0.97 -13.46
N GLY A 130 37.31 -2.28 -13.35
CA GLY A 130 38.39 -3.26 -13.40
C GLY A 130 38.66 -3.59 -14.86
N GLY A 131 39.52 -2.79 -15.49
CA GLY A 131 40.12 -3.13 -16.78
C GLY A 131 41.11 -4.30 -16.65
N PRO A 132 41.45 -4.96 -17.77
CA PRO A 132 41.97 -6.32 -17.77
C PRO A 132 43.51 -6.38 -17.83
N ASP A 133 44.02 -7.54 -17.43
CA ASP A 133 45.30 -8.18 -17.78
C ASP A 133 46.62 -7.48 -17.40
N ASP A 134 47.37 -8.12 -16.49
CA ASP A 134 48.80 -8.35 -16.70
C ASP A 134 49.23 -9.60 -15.89
N GLU A 135 49.32 -10.71 -16.61
CA GLU A 135 50.13 -11.87 -16.23
C GLU A 135 51.61 -11.45 -16.23
N VAL A 136 52.27 -11.55 -15.07
CA VAL A 136 53.74 -11.73 -15.04
C VAL A 136 54.06 -12.88 -14.09
N GLU A 137 54.20 -14.03 -14.72
CA GLU A 137 55.03 -15.16 -14.33
C GLU A 137 56.50 -14.71 -14.20
N THR A 138 57.21 -15.11 -13.13
CA THR A 138 58.66 -15.49 -13.03
C THR A 138 58.96 -15.70 -11.52
N GLN A 139 58.96 -16.92 -10.96
CA GLN A 139 60.00 -17.97 -10.99
C GLN A 139 61.11 -17.77 -9.92
N GLU A 140 61.15 -18.74 -8.99
CA GLU A 140 62.31 -19.37 -8.26
C GLU A 140 63.29 -18.49 -7.44
N ASP A 141 63.44 -18.65 -6.10
CA ASP A 141 64.16 -19.71 -5.31
C ASP A 141 65.43 -19.07 -4.64
N PRO A 142 66.22 -19.65 -3.70
CA PRO A 142 65.96 -20.34 -2.41
C PRO A 142 66.72 -19.74 -1.18
N GLU A 143 66.50 -20.37 -0.01
CA GLU A 143 67.48 -20.68 1.07
C GLU A 143 68.02 -19.63 2.09
N LYS A 144 68.13 -20.14 3.33
CA LYS A 144 68.96 -19.70 4.50
C LYS A 144 68.50 -18.43 5.23
N LEU A 145 68.24 -18.46 6.55
CA LEU A 145 69.03 -19.04 7.64
C LEU A 145 68.13 -19.52 8.79
#